data_AF-A0A0B6YKN3-F1
#
_entry.id   AF-A0A0B6YKN3-F1
#
_cell.length_a   1.000
_cell.length_b   1.000
_cell.length_c   1.000
_cell.angle_alpha   90.00
_cell.angle_beta   90.00
_cell.angle_gamma   90.00
#
_symmetry.space_group_name_H-M   'P 1'
#
loop_
_entity.id
_entity.type
_entity.pdbx_description
1 polymer ?
#
loop_
_entity_poly.entity_id
_entity_poly.type
_entity_poly.pdbx_seq_one_letter_code
_entity_poly.pdbx_strand_id
1 'polypeptide(L)'
;LKREFADFNFPRLPGKKLFTLSEQQLDQRRRGLEQYLEKVCAVRVIGESEIIQEFLAAGDLDEAEGSSEVELKVLLPDKSLCIVTICRSDNTDAVYKAVVSK
;
A
#
# COMPACT_ATOMS: atom_id res chain seq x y z
N LEU A 1 -4.46 -9.45 9.04
CA LEU A 1 -4.48 -10.88 8.64
C LEU A 1 -3.55 -11.77 9.46
N LYS A 2 -2.22 -11.76 9.27
CA LYS A 2 -1.31 -12.66 10.03
C LYS A 2 -1.41 -12.55 11.57
N ARG A 3 -1.65 -11.34 12.09
CA ARG A 3 -1.89 -11.12 13.52
C ARG A 3 -3.23 -11.69 14.00
N GLU A 4 -4.25 -11.58 13.16
CA GLU A 4 -5.65 -11.92 13.49
C GLU A 4 -5.90 -13.43 13.38
N PHE A 5 -5.30 -14.06 12.38
CA PHE A 5 -5.45 -15.48 12.08
C PHE A 5 -4.10 -16.18 12.27
N ALA A 6 -3.56 -16.13 13.49
CA ALA A 6 -2.21 -16.63 13.79
C ALA A 6 -2.03 -18.13 13.50
N ASP A 7 -3.10 -18.92 13.65
CA ASP A 7 -3.10 -20.37 13.40
C ASP A 7 -3.26 -20.72 11.90
N PHE A 8 -3.58 -19.73 11.06
CA PHE A 8 -3.70 -19.96 9.63
C PHE A 8 -2.34 -19.90 8.94
N ASN A 9 -1.99 -20.97 8.22
CA ASN A 9 -0.76 -21.02 7.45
C ASN A 9 -0.93 -20.31 6.10
N PHE A 10 -0.65 -19.01 6.09
CA PHE A 10 -0.83 -18.18 4.89
C PHE A 10 0.02 -18.66 3.70
N PRO A 11 -0.52 -18.63 2.47
CA PRO A 11 0.28 -18.86 1.27
C PRO A 11 1.42 -17.85 1.16
N ARG A 12 2.42 -18.13 0.33
CA ARG A 12 3.55 -17.21 0.13
C ARG A 12 3.10 -15.97 -0.63
N LEU A 13 3.12 -14.82 0.05
CA LEU A 13 2.93 -13.53 -0.59
C LEU A 13 4.15 -13.18 -1.46
N PRO A 14 3.97 -12.66 -2.70
CA PRO A 14 5.07 -12.14 -3.49
C PRO A 14 5.89 -11.12 -2.71
N GLY A 15 7.20 -11.36 -2.58
CA GLY A 15 8.10 -10.54 -1.78
C GLY A 15 8.29 -9.13 -2.32
N LYS A 16 8.72 -8.22 -1.44
CA LYS A 16 9.16 -6.88 -1.83
C LYS A 16 10.43 -6.96 -2.70
N LYS A 17 10.64 -5.93 -3.52
CA LYS A 17 11.76 -5.82 -4.44
C LYS A 17 12.50 -4.52 -4.15
N LEU A 18 13.83 -4.57 -4.13
CA LEU A 18 14.68 -3.42 -3.79
C LEU A 18 14.95 -2.49 -4.98
N PHE A 19 14.62 -2.95 -6.19
CA PHE A 19 14.85 -2.23 -7.44
C PHE A 19 13.57 -2.21 -8.26
N THR A 20 13.51 -1.29 -9.21
CA THR A 20 12.41 -1.17 -10.17
C THR A 20 12.20 -2.49 -10.90
N LEU A 21 10.94 -2.91 -11.00
CA LEU A 21 10.59 -4.17 -11.66
C LEU A 21 10.49 -3.97 -13.16
N SER A 22 11.00 -4.94 -13.92
CA SER A 22 10.68 -5.03 -15.35
C SER A 22 9.20 -5.35 -15.56
N GLU A 23 8.66 -5.10 -16.74
CA GLU A 23 7.25 -5.44 -17.07
C GLU A 23 6.95 -6.92 -16.83
N GLN A 24 7.87 -7.81 -17.20
CA GLN A 24 7.74 -9.24 -16.94
C GLN A 24 7.69 -9.55 -15.44
N GLN A 25 8.51 -8.88 -14.64
CA GLN A 25 8.49 -9.05 -13.18
C GLN A 25 7.22 -8.46 -12.55
N LEU A 26 6.67 -7.39 -13.14
CA LEU A 26 5.39 -6.81 -12.74
C LEU A 26 4.24 -7.77 -13.02
N ASP A 27 4.13 -8.35 -14.21
CA ASP A 27 3.06 -9.32 -14.51
C ASP A 27 3.18 -10.58 -13.63
N GLN A 28 4.40 -11.09 -13.44
CA GLN A 28 4.63 -12.23 -12.53
C GLN A 28 4.19 -11.89 -11.10
N ARG A 29 4.47 -10.68 -10.63
CA ARG A 29 4.05 -10.21 -9.31
C ARG A 29 2.53 -10.04 -9.23
N ARG A 30 1.89 -9.47 -10.26
CA ARG A 30 0.44 -9.29 -10.36
C ARG A 30 -0.29 -10.64 -10.24
N ARG A 31 0.11 -11.64 -11.04
CA ARG A 31 -0.44 -13.01 -10.98
C ARG A 31 -0.23 -13.65 -9.61
N GLY A 32 0.94 -13.45 -9.01
CA GLY A 32 1.22 -13.98 -7.68
C GLY A 32 0.36 -13.35 -6.58
N LEU A 33 0.05 -12.06 -6.70
CA LEU A 33 -0.85 -11.36 -5.78
C LEU A 33 -2.30 -11.83 -5.96
N GLU A 34 -2.73 -12.00 -7.20
CA GLU A 34 -4.05 -12.53 -7.57
C GLU A 34 -4.27 -13.93 -6.97
N GLN A 35 -3.31 -14.85 -7.17
CA GLN A 35 -3.37 -16.20 -6.59
C GLN A 35 -3.31 -16.20 -5.05
N TYR A 36 -2.56 -15.26 -4.45
CA TYR A 36 -2.51 -15.13 -2.99
C TYR A 36 -3.88 -14.73 -2.46
N LEU A 37 -4.50 -13.71 -3.06
CA LEU A 37 -5.80 -13.20 -2.67
C LEU A 37 -6.87 -14.28 -2.82
N GLU A 38 -6.91 -14.98 -3.96
CA GLU A 38 -7.83 -16.08 -4.23
C GLU A 38 -7.77 -17.15 -3.12
N LYS A 39 -6.56 -17.60 -2.78
CA LYS A 39 -6.36 -18.63 -1.74
C LYS A 39 -6.74 -18.16 -0.34
N VAL A 40 -6.50 -16.89 -0.02
CA VAL A 40 -6.86 -16.31 1.28
C VAL A 40 -8.36 -16.14 1.39
N CYS A 41 -9.01 -15.61 0.35
CA CYS A 41 -10.45 -15.38 0.33
C CYS A 41 -11.27 -16.68 0.22
N ALA A 42 -10.70 -17.75 -0.34
CA ALA A 42 -11.34 -19.07 -0.37
C ALA A 42 -11.56 -19.66 1.04
N VAL A 43 -10.82 -19.19 2.05
CA VAL A 43 -11.04 -19.56 3.45
C VAL A 43 -12.15 -18.71 4.02
N ARG A 44 -13.34 -19.30 4.15
CA ARG A 44 -14.58 -18.58 4.53
C ARG A 44 -14.42 -17.59 5.68
N VAL A 45 -13.83 -18.02 6.81
CA VAL A 45 -13.69 -17.17 8.00
C VAL A 45 -12.81 -15.94 7.76
N ILE A 46 -11.84 -16.05 6.85
CA ILE A 46 -10.93 -14.96 6.49
C ILE A 46 -11.57 -14.10 5.40
N GLY A 47 -12.13 -14.73 4.36
CA GLY A 47 -12.81 -14.04 3.26
C GLY A 47 -14.00 -13.20 3.73
N GLU A 48 -14.77 -13.70 4.70
CA GLU A 48 -15.92 -12.99 5.29
C GLU A 48 -15.51 -12.04 6.45
N SER A 49 -14.22 -11.94 6.79
CA SER A 49 -13.77 -11.07 7.88
C SER A 49 -13.89 -9.59 7.52
N GLU A 50 -14.22 -8.76 8.51
CA GLU A 50 -14.32 -7.30 8.36
C GLU A 50 -13.06 -6.70 7.72
N ILE A 51 -11.88 -7.15 8.14
CA ILE A 51 -10.59 -6.68 7.60
C ILE A 51 -10.45 -6.94 6.09
N ILE A 52 -10.91 -8.10 5.59
CA ILE A 52 -10.87 -8.39 4.15
C ILE A 52 -11.94 -7.58 3.41
N GLN A 53 -13.15 -7.52 3.93
CA GLN A 53 -14.26 -6.83 3.27
C GLN A 53 -14.00 -5.33 3.17
N GLU A 54 -13.50 -4.70 4.23
CA GLU A 54 -13.07 -3.30 4.23
C GLU A 54 -11.92 -3.07 3.23
N PHE A 55 -10.90 -3.94 3.24
CA PHE A 55 -9.78 -3.84 2.30
C PHE A 55 -10.20 -3.95 0.83
N LEU A 56 -11.15 -4.85 0.51
CA LEU A 56 -11.65 -5.01 -0.86
C LEU A 56 -12.55 -3.84 -1.28
N ALA A 57 -13.33 -3.27 -0.35
CA ALA A 57 -14.15 -2.10 -0.61
C ALA A 57 -13.33 -0.79 -0.72
N ALA A 58 -12.13 -0.73 -0.12
CA ALA A 58 -11.27 0.44 -0.16
C ALA A 58 -10.76 0.79 -1.58
N GLY A 59 -10.67 -0.18 -2.48
CA GLY A 59 -10.26 0.06 -3.87
C GLY A 59 -11.18 1.02 -4.63
N ASP A 60 -12.46 1.07 -4.28
CA ASP A 60 -13.44 2.00 -4.85
C ASP A 60 -13.39 3.40 -4.21
N LEU A 61 -12.75 3.53 -3.03
CA LEU A 61 -12.61 4.78 -2.27
C LEU A 61 -11.31 5.52 -2.60
N ASP A 62 -10.26 4.80 -3.01
CA ASP A 62 -8.91 5.34 -3.28
C ASP A 62 -8.89 6.40 -4.41
N GLU A 63 -9.80 6.34 -5.37
CA GLU A 63 -9.89 7.37 -6.44
C GLU A 63 -10.31 8.74 -5.87
N ALA A 64 -11.19 8.77 -4.87
CA ALA A 64 -11.63 10.00 -4.22
C ALA A 64 -10.63 10.46 -3.14
N GLU A 65 -10.12 9.52 -2.34
CA GLU A 65 -9.25 9.82 -1.20
C GLU A 65 -7.81 10.17 -1.62
N GLY A 66 -7.33 9.63 -2.73
CA GLY A 66 -6.01 9.92 -3.28
C GLY A 66 -5.80 11.39 -3.66
N SER A 67 -6.89 12.10 -3.98
CA SER A 67 -6.88 13.53 -4.29
C SER A 67 -6.97 14.44 -3.05
N SER A 68 -7.11 13.88 -1.85
CA SER A 68 -7.20 14.65 -0.61
C SER A 68 -5.84 15.22 -0.20
N GLU A 69 -5.78 16.53 0.00
CA GLU A 69 -4.60 17.23 0.52
C GLU A 69 -4.38 16.94 2.01
N VAL A 70 -3.11 16.74 2.39
CA VAL A 70 -2.67 16.53 3.77
C VAL A 70 -1.41 17.33 4.07
N GLU A 71 -1.25 17.76 5.32
CA GLU A 71 0.00 18.32 5.83
C GLU A 71 0.96 17.19 6.23
N LEU A 72 2.04 17.03 5.46
CA LEU A 72 3.12 16.12 5.78
C LEU A 72 4.24 16.85 6.52
N LYS A 73 4.62 16.34 7.70
CA LYS A 73 5.76 16.82 8.48
C LYS A 73 7.01 16.00 8.12
N VAL A 74 7.97 16.64 7.49
CA VAL A 74 9.24 16.06 7.06
C VAL A 74 10.35 16.50 8.00
N LEU A 75 11.00 15.53 8.66
CA LEU A 75 12.18 15.79 9.48
C LEU A 75 13.41 15.86 8.58
N LEU A 76 14.07 17.02 8.57
CA LEU A 76 15.28 17.24 7.80
C LEU A 76 16.54 16.75 8.56
N PRO A 77 17.68 16.55 7.88
CA PRO A 77 18.91 16.08 8.51
C PRO A 77 19.45 17.00 9.62
N ASP A 78 19.14 18.29 9.57
CA ASP A 78 19.47 19.28 10.61
C ASP A 78 18.50 19.24 11.82
N LYS A 79 17.58 18.27 11.83
CA LYS A 79 16.51 18.07 12.82
C LYS A 79 15.39 19.12 12.78
N SER A 80 15.39 20.02 11.80
CA SER A 80 14.27 20.92 11.59
C SER A 80 13.07 20.19 10.97
N LEU A 81 11.87 20.72 11.18
CA LEU A 81 10.64 20.19 10.59
C LEU A 81 10.21 21.06 9.42
N CYS A 82 10.15 20.48 8.22
CA CYS A 82 9.52 21.08 7.05
C CYS A 82 8.09 20.53 6.92
N ILE A 83 7.10 21.41 6.87
CA ILE A 83 5.69 21.03 6.69
C ILE A 83 5.31 21.31 5.24
N VAL A 84 4.85 20.32 4.49
CA VAL A 84 4.41 20.47 3.10
C VAL A 84 2.97 19.99 2.95
N THR A 85 2.19 20.67 2.11
CA THR A 85 0.86 20.22 1.72
C THR A 85 0.99 19.39 0.45
N ILE A 86 0.55 18.14 0.48
CA ILE A 86 0.64 17.18 -0.62
C ILE A 86 -0.67 16.39 -0.75
N CYS A 87 -0.93 15.77 -1.89
CA CYS A 87 -2.01 14.81 -2.02
C CYS A 87 -1.63 13.47 -1.38
N ARG A 88 -2.59 12.72 -0.82
CA ARG A 88 -2.32 11.37 -0.28
C ARG A 88 -1.74 10.40 -1.30
N SER A 89 -2.07 10.60 -2.58
CA SER A 89 -1.54 9.80 -3.70
C SER A 89 -0.17 10.26 -4.20
N ASP A 90 0.38 11.36 -3.69
CA ASP A 90 1.69 11.87 -4.13
C ASP A 90 2.80 10.87 -3.79
N ASN A 91 3.65 10.63 -4.77
CA ASN A 91 4.82 9.78 -4.61
C ASN A 91 5.99 10.54 -3.99
N THR A 92 7.04 9.80 -3.63
CA THR A 92 8.25 10.37 -3.01
C THR A 92 8.86 11.53 -3.80
N ASP A 93 8.81 11.48 -5.13
CA ASP A 93 9.36 12.55 -5.98
C ASP A 93 8.54 13.84 -5.89
N ALA A 94 7.21 13.73 -5.82
CA ALA A 94 6.31 14.87 -5.61
C ALA A 94 6.54 15.50 -4.23
N VAL A 95 6.63 14.67 -3.19
CA VAL A 95 6.96 15.15 -1.83
C VAL A 95 8.32 15.83 -1.80
N TYR A 96 9.33 15.22 -2.41
CA TYR A 96 10.67 15.80 -2.47
C TYR A 96 10.66 17.18 -3.15
N LYS A 97 9.97 17.31 -4.29
CA LYS A 97 9.81 18.60 -4.98
C LYS A 97 9.14 19.65 -4.09
N ALA A 98 8.06 19.27 -3.38
CA ALA A 98 7.35 20.17 -2.47
C ALA A 98 8.26 20.67 -1.33
N VAL A 99 9.11 19.79 -0.79
CA VAL A 99 10.08 20.15 0.27
C VAL A 99 11.16 21.07 -0.26
N VAL A 100 11.70 20.82 -1.47
CA VAL A 100 12.76 21.65 -2.08
C VAL A 100 12.25 23.02 -2.53
N SER A 101 10.97 23.13 -2.90
CA SER A 101 10.35 24.41 -3.29
C SER A 101 10.02 25.34 -2.12
N LYS A 102 10.24 24.90 -0.87
CA LYS A 102 9.91 25.64 0.34
C LYS A 102 11.12 26.38 0.91
#